data_AF-A0A257GC75-F1
#
_entry.id   AF-A0A257GC75-F1
#
_cell.length_a   1.000
_cell.length_b   1.000
_cell.length_c   1.000
_cell.angle_alpha   90.00
_cell.angle_beta   90.00
_cell.angle_gamma   90.00
#
_symmetry.space_group_name_H-M   'P 1'
#
loop_
_entity.id
_entity.type
_entity.pdbx_description
1 polymer ?
#
loop_
_entity_poly.entity_id
_entity_poly.type
_entity_poly.pdbx_seq_one_letter_code
_entity_poly.pdbx_strand_id
1 'polypeptide(L)' 'MTDDPDQALGRAHRRLLRRICNGRTVPLLLDEQAFLTYREASRYVLSLPPEARDAAVLALKRSAGEGSRT' A
#
# COMPACT_ATOMS: atom_id res chain seq x y z
N MET A 1 -16.49 16.98 -0.78
CA MET A 1 -15.34 16.69 -1.64
C MET A 1 -14.50 15.66 -0.93
N THR A 2 -14.60 14.38 -1.31
CA THR A 2 -13.68 13.36 -0.82
C THR A 2 -12.38 13.59 -1.57
N ASP A 3 -11.43 14.26 -0.92
CA ASP A 3 -10.05 14.32 -1.39
C ASP A 3 -9.58 12.87 -1.50
N ASP A 4 -9.63 12.32 -2.71
CA ASP A 4 -9.30 10.92 -2.93
C ASP A 4 -7.76 10.86 -2.93
N PRO A 5 -7.14 10.35 -1.85
CA PRO A 5 -5.67 10.28 -1.74
C PRO A 5 -5.04 9.60 -2.97
N ASP A 6 -5.84 8.73 -3.59
CA ASP A 6 -5.59 8.08 -4.87
C ASP A 6 -5.03 9.07 -5.91
N GLN A 7 -5.56 10.30 -6.06
CA GLN A 7 -5.10 11.25 -7.09
C GLN A 7 -3.61 11.64 -6.97
N ALA A 8 -3.07 11.71 -5.75
CA ALA A 8 -1.67 12.07 -5.50
C ALA A 8 -0.71 10.88 -5.69
N LEU A 9 -1.22 9.65 -5.77
CA LEU A 9 -0.43 8.46 -6.14
C LEU A 9 -0.29 8.35 -7.65
N GLY A 10 0.89 8.00 -8.13
CA GLY A 10 1.09 7.64 -9.54
C GLY A 10 0.22 6.44 -9.94
N ARG A 11 -0.17 6.36 -11.23
CA ARG A 11 -1.01 5.28 -11.78
C ARG A 11 -0.45 3.88 -11.48
N ALA A 12 0.87 3.72 -11.55
CA ALA A 12 1.56 2.47 -11.25
C ALA A 12 1.38 2.04 -9.79
N HIS A 13 1.58 2.96 -8.84
CA HIS A 13 1.41 2.70 -7.40
C HIS A 13 -0.02 2.31 -7.06
N ARG A 14 -1.02 3.04 -7.56
CA ARG A 14 -2.45 2.68 -7.34
C ARG A 14 -2.76 1.27 -7.80
N ARG A 15 -2.35 0.91 -9.03
CA ARG A 15 -2.64 -0.41 -9.61
C ARG A 15 -1.98 -1.52 -8.79
N LEU A 16 -0.76 -1.32 -8.33
CA LEU A 16 -0.05 -2.29 -7.50
C LEU A 16 -0.71 -2.44 -6.11
N LEU A 17 -0.97 -1.32 -5.43
CA LEU A 17 -1.62 -1.29 -4.12
C LEU A 17 -3.01 -1.94 -4.17
N ARG A 18 -3.84 -1.61 -5.17
CA ARG A 18 -5.14 -2.26 -5.36
C ARG A 18 -4.97 -3.77 -5.58
N ARG A 19 -3.99 -4.21 -6.36
CA ARG A 19 -3.75 -5.64 -6.60
C ARG A 19 -3.36 -6.39 -5.32
N ILE A 20 -2.51 -5.82 -4.48
CA ILE A 20 -2.05 -6.48 -3.26
C ILE A 20 -3.08 -6.46 -2.13
N CYS A 21 -3.93 -5.44 -2.08
CA CYS A 21 -4.99 -5.29 -1.07
C CYS A 21 -6.31 -5.96 -1.47
N ASN A 22 -6.64 -6.04 -2.77
CA ASN A 22 -7.90 -6.65 -3.21
C ASN A 22 -7.95 -8.13 -2.85
N GLY A 23 -8.92 -8.48 -2.01
CA GLY A 23 -9.17 -9.86 -1.58
C GLY A 23 -8.30 -10.33 -0.42
N ARG A 24 -7.52 -9.45 0.22
CA ARG A 24 -6.75 -9.83 1.41
C ARG A 24 -7.63 -9.93 2.66
N THR A 25 -7.35 -10.97 3.44
CA THR A 25 -7.83 -11.17 4.82
C THR A 25 -6.70 -11.03 5.85
N VAL A 26 -5.44 -11.01 5.40
CA VAL A 26 -4.24 -10.84 6.23
C VAL A 26 -3.66 -9.44 6.02
N PRO A 27 -3.37 -8.68 7.08
CA PRO A 27 -2.80 -7.34 6.95
C PRO A 27 -1.36 -7.36 6.41
N LEU A 28 -1.02 -6.35 5.63
CA LEU A 28 0.35 -6.03 5.20
C LEU A 28 1.07 -5.33 6.35
N LEU A 29 2.23 -5.83 6.74
CA LEU A 29 3.04 -5.23 7.80
C LEU A 29 4.15 -4.38 7.18
N LEU A 30 4.22 -3.11 7.58
CA LEU A 30 5.28 -2.17 7.20
C LEU A 30 5.47 -1.13 8.31
N ASP A 31 6.72 -0.89 8.73
CA ASP A 31 7.07 0.05 9.81
C ASP A 31 6.16 -0.08 11.05
N GLU A 32 6.04 -1.32 11.55
CA GLU A 32 5.21 -1.67 12.73
C GLU A 32 3.69 -1.44 12.55
N GLN A 33 3.27 -0.96 11.37
CA GLN A 33 1.90 -0.67 11.03
C GLN A 33 1.31 -1.80 10.18
N ALA A 34 0.07 -2.19 10.49
CA ALA A 34 -0.69 -3.19 9.76
C ALA A 34 -1.72 -2.52 8.84
N PHE A 35 -1.73 -2.89 7.56
CA PHE A 35 -2.63 -2.36 6.54
C PHE A 35 -3.44 -3.47 5.89
N LEU A 36 -4.75 -3.45 6.06
CA LEU A 36 -5.62 -4.45 5.44
C LEU A 36 -6.21 -3.93 4.13
N THR A 37 -6.49 -2.63 4.07
CA THR A 37 -7.19 -2.03 2.93
C THR A 37 -6.28 -1.18 2.07
N TYR A 38 -6.64 -1.07 0.79
CA TYR A 38 -6.02 -0.16 -0.15
C TYR A 38 -5.95 1.27 0.39
N ARG A 39 -7.02 1.72 1.06
CA ARG A 39 -7.18 3.09 1.53
C ARG A 39 -6.24 3.43 2.69
N GLU A 40 -5.95 2.47 3.56
CA GLU A 40 -4.98 2.65 4.64
C GLU A 40 -3.55 2.67 4.08
N ALA A 41 -3.23 1.74 3.19
CA ALA A 41 -1.92 1.67 2.54
C ALA A 41 -1.62 2.93 1.70
N SER A 42 -2.60 3.42 0.92
CA SER A 42 -2.44 4.62 0.11
C SER A 42 -2.22 5.87 0.97
N ARG A 43 -2.95 5.99 2.08
CA ARG A 43 -2.79 7.11 3.02
C ARG A 43 -1.41 7.12 3.67
N TYR A 44 -0.90 5.95 4.07
CA TYR A 44 0.45 5.85 4.62
C TYR A 44 1.51 6.24 3.58
N VAL A 45 1.45 5.68 2.37
CA VAL A 45 2.41 6.02 1.30
C VAL A 45 2.40 7.52 0.99
N LEU A 46 1.25 8.19 1.06
CA LEU A 46 1.16 9.62 0.79
C LEU A 46 1.67 10.50 1.93
N SER A 47 1.61 10.01 3.16
CA SER A 47 2.23 10.69 4.31
C SER A 47 3.75 10.71 4.21
N LEU A 48 4.35 9.82 3.41
CA LEU A 48 5.78 9.77 3.19
C LEU A 48 6.27 10.79 2.14
N PRO A 49 7.53 11.24 2.26
CA PRO A 49 8.19 12.05 1.23
C PRO A 49 8.17 11.35 -0.13
N PRO A 50 8.09 12.10 -1.26
CA PRO A 50 8.02 11.54 -2.61
C PRO A 50 9.09 10.46 -2.89
N GLU A 51 10.32 10.70 -2.45
CA GLU A 51 11.46 9.78 -2.59
C GLU A 51 11.29 8.45 -1.84
N ALA A 52 10.50 8.42 -0.77
CA ALA A 52 10.26 7.23 0.05
C ALA A 52 9.03 6.43 -0.41
N ARG A 53 8.18 6.99 -1.28
CA ARG A 53 6.92 6.36 -1.70
C ARG A 53 7.14 5.06 -2.48
N ASP A 54 8.09 5.07 -3.41
CA ASP A 54 8.45 3.89 -4.19
C ASP A 54 8.96 2.76 -3.30
N ALA A 55 9.81 3.08 -2.32
CA ALA A 55 10.35 2.11 -1.36
C ALA A 55 9.23 1.50 -0.49
N ALA A 56 8.32 2.31 0.02
CA ALA A 56 7.18 1.86 0.80
C ALA A 56 6.23 0.95 0.00
N VAL A 57 5.92 1.30 -1.25
CA VAL A 57 5.08 0.48 -2.13
C VAL A 57 5.75 -0.87 -2.44
N LEU A 58 7.07 -0.89 -2.64
CA LEU A 58 7.82 -2.13 -2.83
C LEU A 58 7.84 -2.99 -1.57
N ALA A 59 7.98 -2.40 -0.40
CA ALA A 59 7.95 -3.12 0.88
C ALA A 59 6.57 -3.75 1.13
N LEU A 60 5.48 -3.02 0.90
CA LEU A 60 4.11 -3.55 0.94
C LEU A 60 3.92 -4.72 -0.04
N LYS A 61 4.49 -4.63 -1.25
CA LYS A 61 4.48 -5.73 -2.23
C LYS A 61 5.23 -6.97 -1.74
N ARG A 62 6.34 -6.81 -1.02
CA ARG A 62 7.10 -7.94 -0.45
C ARG A 62 6.32 -8.63 0.66
N SER A 63 5.80 -7.85 1.62
CA SER A 63 4.89 -8.36 2.66
C SER A 63 3.68 -9.09 2.05
N ALA A 64 3.16 -8.56 0.94
CA ALA A 64 2.09 -9.18 0.18
C ALA A 64 2.45 -10.53 -0.48
N GLY A 65 3.73 -10.77 -0.80
CA GLY A 65 4.20 -12.04 -1.34
C GLY A 65 4.50 -13.07 -0.25
N GLU A 66 5.01 -12.62 0.89
CA GLU A 66 5.39 -13.48 2.03
C GLU A 66 4.17 -14.08 2.72
N GLY A 67 3.09 -13.32 2.90
CA GLY A 67 1.85 -13.81 3.55
C GLY A 67 1.04 -14.84 2.75
N SER A 68 1.50 -15.25 1.56
CA SER A 68 0.87 -16.28 0.72
C SER A 68 1.59 -17.64 0.77
N ARG A 69 2.63 -17.80 1.60
CA ARG A 69 3.45 -19.01 1.72
C ARG A 69 3.24 -19.74 3.06
N THR A 70 1.99 -19.85 3.51
CA THR A 70 1.62 -20.69 4.66
C THR A 70 0.56 -21.69 4.24
#